data_AF-A0A842XHP3-F1
#
_entry.id   AF-A0A842XHP3-F1
#
_cell.length_a   1.000
_cell.length_b   1.000
_cell.length_c   1.000
_cell.angle_alpha   90.00
_cell.angle_beta   90.00
_cell.angle_gamma   90.00
#
_symmetry.space_group_name_H-M   'P 1'
#
loop_
_entity.id
_entity.type
_entity.pdbx_description
1 polymer ?
#
loop_
_entity_poly.entity_id
_entity_poly.type
_entity_poly.pdbx_seq_one_letter_code
_entity_poly.pdbx_strand_id
1 'polypeptide(L)'
;MVGSKSGRNTSIIVATTFFAIFGILAMIVGVVDLMNPIYPWGQRLPILGHMALIVGILSLVATGLLWKLKRLGGYLSIVSFVIAYGVNVYVGEHPLVHAIAGAIVGLILLLPLALAWRSLS
;
A
#
# COMPACT_ATOMS: atom_id res chain seq x y z
N MET A 1 20.28 -20.05 -20.76
CA MET A 1 19.38 -19.01 -20.21
C MET A 1 18.24 -19.66 -19.42
N VAL A 2 18.41 -19.94 -18.12
CA VAL A 2 17.40 -20.61 -17.26
C VAL A 2 17.10 -19.80 -15.98
N GLY A 3 17.61 -18.59 -15.84
CA GLY A 3 17.47 -17.77 -14.61
C GLY A 3 16.20 -16.92 -14.48
N SER A 4 15.35 -16.83 -15.51
CA SER A 4 14.30 -15.78 -15.61
C SER A 4 12.97 -16.11 -14.90
N LYS A 5 12.64 -17.39 -14.70
CA LYS A 5 11.35 -17.79 -14.08
C LYS A 5 11.37 -17.72 -12.54
N SER A 6 12.51 -18.06 -11.91
CA SER A 6 12.62 -18.12 -10.45
C SER A 6 12.53 -16.73 -9.80
N GLY A 7 13.34 -15.76 -10.23
CA GLY A 7 13.35 -14.41 -9.65
C GLY A 7 12.03 -13.63 -9.87
N ARG A 8 11.31 -13.93 -10.94
CA ARG A 8 10.01 -13.34 -11.27
C ARG A 8 8.91 -13.75 -10.27
N ASN A 9 8.87 -15.03 -9.90
CA ASN A 9 7.94 -15.51 -8.87
C ASN A 9 8.29 -14.90 -7.51
N THR A 10 9.58 -14.75 -7.19
CA THR A 10 10.02 -14.10 -5.95
C THR A 10 9.55 -12.65 -5.88
N SER A 11 9.69 -11.85 -6.93
CA SER A 11 9.24 -10.45 -6.93
C SER A 11 7.73 -10.31 -6.70
N ILE A 12 6.92 -11.20 -7.28
CA ILE A 12 5.47 -11.22 -7.07
C ILE A 12 5.13 -11.58 -5.63
N ILE A 13 5.77 -12.62 -5.08
CA ILE A 13 5.56 -13.03 -3.69
C ILE A 13 5.93 -11.87 -2.75
N VAL A 14 7.07 -11.24 -2.99
CA VAL A 14 7.54 -10.10 -2.21
C VAL A 14 6.53 -8.94 -2.30
N ALA A 15 6.13 -8.52 -3.50
CA ALA A 15 5.13 -7.46 -3.69
C ALA A 15 3.81 -7.81 -2.97
N THR A 16 3.32 -9.02 -3.15
CA THR A 16 2.05 -9.48 -2.59
C THR A 16 2.08 -9.47 -1.06
N THR A 17 3.16 -9.95 -0.44
CA THR A 17 3.36 -9.93 1.01
C THR A 17 3.44 -8.51 1.54
N PHE A 18 4.19 -7.62 0.90
CA PHE A 18 4.30 -6.23 1.31
C PHE A 18 2.95 -5.51 1.25
N PHE A 19 2.18 -5.69 0.16
CA PHE A 19 0.83 -5.12 0.05
C PHE A 19 -0.15 -5.71 1.05
N ALA A 20 0.00 -6.99 1.43
CA ALA A 20 -0.83 -7.61 2.45
C ALA A 20 -0.56 -6.98 3.83
N ILE A 21 0.71 -6.87 4.22
CA ILE A 21 1.12 -6.24 5.49
C ILE A 21 0.65 -4.79 5.53
N PHE A 22 0.91 -4.04 4.45
CA PHE A 22 0.46 -2.65 4.32
C PHE A 22 -1.06 -2.52 4.46
N GLY A 23 -1.82 -3.41 3.80
CA GLY A 23 -3.28 -3.44 3.90
C GLY A 23 -3.78 -3.74 5.31
N ILE A 24 -3.18 -4.71 6.01
CA ILE A 24 -3.52 -5.05 7.40
C ILE A 24 -3.25 -3.86 8.32
N LEU A 25 -2.08 -3.22 8.20
CA LEU A 25 -1.73 -2.06 9.01
C LEU A 25 -2.70 -0.90 8.77
N ALA A 26 -3.03 -0.60 7.51
CA ALA A 26 -4.01 0.44 7.17
C ALA A 26 -5.40 0.13 7.74
N MET A 27 -5.83 -1.13 7.72
CA MET A 27 -7.08 -1.57 8.35
C MET A 27 -7.06 -1.37 9.87
N ILE A 28 -5.99 -1.79 10.55
CA ILE A 28 -5.85 -1.62 12.01
C ILE A 28 -5.91 -0.14 12.37
N VAL A 29 -5.14 0.69 11.67
CA VAL A 29 -5.13 2.14 11.88
C VAL A 29 -6.53 2.71 11.64
N GLY A 30 -7.21 2.34 10.56
CA GLY A 30 -8.56 2.81 10.26
C GLY A 30 -9.59 2.42 11.32
N VAL A 31 -9.56 1.17 11.81
CA VAL A 31 -10.46 0.72 12.87
C VAL A 31 -10.19 1.45 14.18
N VAL A 32 -8.91 1.58 14.57
CA VAL A 32 -8.53 2.29 15.80
C VAL A 32 -9.03 3.73 15.74
N ASP A 33 -8.76 4.42 14.64
CA ASP A 33 -9.12 5.83 14.48
C ASP A 33 -10.64 6.07 14.50
N LEU A 34 -11.44 5.10 13.99
CA LEU A 34 -12.90 5.17 14.01
C LEU A 34 -13.53 4.81 15.35
N MET A 35 -12.94 3.86 16.09
CA MET A 35 -13.48 3.35 17.36
C MET A 35 -13.08 4.24 18.53
N ASN A 36 -11.85 4.72 18.54
CA ASN A 36 -11.32 5.60 19.55
C ASN A 36 -10.12 6.36 18.95
N PRO A 37 -10.29 7.61 18.48
CA PRO A 37 -9.18 8.39 17.92
C PRO A 37 -8.19 8.74 19.04
N ILE A 38 -7.29 7.80 19.33
CA ILE A 38 -6.19 7.92 20.28
C ILE A 38 -5.15 8.91 19.73
N TYR A 39 -5.09 9.06 18.41
CA TYR A 39 -4.16 9.96 17.75
C TYR A 39 -4.76 11.37 17.56
N PRO A 40 -3.96 12.44 17.77
CA PRO A 40 -4.43 13.83 17.64
C PRO A 40 -5.01 14.17 16.26
N TRP A 41 -4.59 13.46 15.21
CA TRP A 41 -5.05 13.68 13.85
C TRP A 41 -6.42 13.05 13.57
N GLY A 42 -6.73 11.89 14.15
CA GLY A 42 -8.06 11.28 14.08
C GLY A 42 -9.17 12.13 14.69
N GLN A 43 -8.84 12.87 15.75
CA GLN A 43 -9.75 13.83 16.39
C GLN A 43 -10.00 15.07 15.53
N ARG A 44 -9.00 15.51 14.75
CA ARG A 44 -9.11 16.69 13.88
C ARG A 44 -9.77 16.39 12.54
N LEU A 45 -9.60 15.17 12.02
CA LEU A 45 -10.07 14.76 10.70
C LEU A 45 -10.63 13.33 10.76
N PRO A 46 -11.90 13.14 11.16
CA PRO A 46 -12.53 11.81 11.29
C PRO A 46 -12.67 11.05 9.96
N ILE A 47 -12.47 11.74 8.84
CA ILE A 47 -12.42 11.10 7.51
C ILE A 47 -11.15 10.26 7.30
N LEU A 48 -10.10 10.46 8.10
CA LEU A 48 -8.83 9.73 7.96
C LEU A 48 -8.97 8.25 8.27
N GLY A 49 -9.74 7.87 9.29
CA GLY A 49 -10.06 6.47 9.57
C GLY A 49 -10.75 5.77 8.39
N HIS A 50 -11.70 6.46 7.73
CA HIS A 50 -12.36 5.94 6.52
C HIS A 50 -11.39 5.78 5.35
N MET A 51 -10.52 6.76 5.13
CA MET A 51 -9.48 6.69 4.08
C MET A 51 -8.51 5.54 4.33
N ALA A 52 -8.09 5.33 5.59
CA ALA A 52 -7.23 4.22 5.98
C ALA A 52 -7.90 2.86 5.73
N LEU A 53 -9.20 2.72 6.05
CA LEU A 53 -9.97 1.51 5.72
C LEU A 53 -10.05 1.27 4.21
N ILE A 54 -10.35 2.30 3.41
CA ILE A 54 -10.42 2.19 1.95
C ILE A 54 -9.07 1.73 1.39
N VAL A 55 -7.96 2.35 1.82
CA VAL A 55 -6.61 1.95 1.44
C VAL A 55 -6.32 0.50 1.83
N GLY A 56 -6.71 0.11 3.05
CA GLY A 56 -6.56 -1.25 3.56
C GLY A 56 -7.26 -2.29 2.69
N ILE A 57 -8.55 -2.07 2.42
CA ILE A 57 -9.37 -2.93 1.56
C ILE A 57 -8.77 -3.02 0.16
N LEU A 58 -8.45 -1.88 -0.48
CA LEU A 58 -7.87 -1.86 -1.82
C LEU A 58 -6.55 -2.64 -1.88
N SER A 59 -5.71 -2.51 -0.86
CA SER A 59 -4.42 -3.22 -0.78
C SER A 59 -4.61 -4.72 -0.59
N LEU A 60 -5.58 -5.16 0.21
CA LEU A 60 -5.89 -6.58 0.38
C LEU A 60 -6.50 -7.20 -0.89
N VAL A 61 -7.37 -6.46 -1.59
CA VAL A 61 -7.91 -6.89 -2.89
C VAL A 61 -6.78 -6.96 -3.92
N ALA A 62 -5.85 -5.99 -3.90
CA ALA A 62 -4.67 -6.00 -4.75
C ALA A 62 -3.79 -7.23 -4.50
N THR A 63 -3.52 -7.58 -3.25
CA THR A 63 -2.81 -8.81 -2.85
C THR A 63 -3.45 -10.06 -3.46
N GLY A 64 -4.77 -10.22 -3.32
CA GLY A 64 -5.48 -11.38 -3.88
C GLY A 64 -5.40 -11.47 -5.41
N LEU A 65 -5.39 -10.32 -6.09
CA LEU A 65 -5.28 -10.26 -7.56
C LEU A 65 -3.84 -10.44 -8.04
N LEU A 66 -2.85 -9.93 -7.31
CA LEU A 66 -1.43 -10.14 -7.58
C LEU A 66 -1.03 -11.61 -7.43
N TRP A 67 -1.60 -12.31 -6.45
CA TRP A 67 -1.41 -13.76 -6.30
C TRP A 67 -1.94 -14.55 -7.50
N LYS A 68 -3.02 -14.06 -8.11
CA LYS A 68 -3.58 -14.60 -9.37
C LYS A 68 -2.87 -14.08 -10.61
N LEU A 69 -1.74 -13.37 -10.45
CA LEU A 69 -0.94 -12.80 -11.53
C LEU A 69 -1.73 -11.85 -12.44
N LYS A 70 -2.65 -11.05 -11.89
CA LYS A 70 -3.47 -10.12 -12.67
C LYS A 70 -2.94 -8.69 -12.60
N ARG A 71 -2.82 -8.01 -13.75
CA ARG A 71 -2.48 -6.57 -13.85
C ARG A 71 -3.40 -5.67 -13.02
N LEU A 72 -4.67 -6.05 -12.88
CA LEU A 72 -5.63 -5.31 -12.06
C LEU A 72 -5.15 -5.19 -10.60
N GLY A 73 -4.51 -6.23 -10.05
CA GLY A 73 -3.91 -6.16 -8.72
C GLY A 73 -2.79 -5.13 -8.64
N GLY A 74 -1.92 -5.07 -9.66
CA GLY A 74 -0.87 -4.06 -9.73
C GLY A 74 -1.40 -2.63 -9.80
N TYR A 75 -2.47 -2.38 -10.58
CA TYR A 75 -3.10 -1.06 -10.61
C TYR A 75 -3.73 -0.69 -9.26
N LEU A 76 -4.43 -1.62 -8.61
CA LEU A 76 -5.02 -1.38 -7.29
C LEU A 76 -3.96 -1.11 -6.22
N SER A 77 -2.84 -1.83 -6.26
CA SER A 77 -1.66 -1.58 -5.43
C SER A 77 -1.11 -0.16 -5.59
N ILE A 78 -0.97 0.31 -6.83
CA ILE A 78 -0.51 1.68 -7.10
C ILE A 78 -1.52 2.71 -6.58
N VAL A 79 -2.81 2.51 -6.85
CA VAL A 79 -3.87 3.42 -6.41
C VAL A 79 -3.95 3.50 -4.89
N SER A 80 -3.92 2.36 -4.20
CA SER A 80 -3.98 2.34 -2.73
C SER A 80 -2.78 3.04 -2.11
N PHE A 81 -1.58 2.85 -2.67
CA PHE A 81 -0.39 3.56 -2.25
C PHE A 81 -0.49 5.08 -2.48
N VAL A 82 -0.95 5.52 -3.66
CA VAL A 82 -1.07 6.95 -3.98
C VAL A 82 -2.02 7.67 -3.03
N ILE A 83 -3.16 7.05 -2.70
CA ILE A 83 -4.11 7.60 -1.73
C ILE A 83 -3.45 7.73 -0.37
N ALA A 84 -2.79 6.67 0.12
CA ALA A 84 -2.12 6.68 1.42
C ALA A 84 -0.98 7.71 1.48
N TYR A 85 -0.19 7.81 0.41
CA TYR A 85 0.89 8.78 0.28
C TYR A 85 0.34 10.21 0.31
N GLY A 86 -0.73 10.49 -0.44
CA GLY A 86 -1.38 11.81 -0.45
C GLY A 86 -1.90 12.21 0.93
N VAL A 87 -2.56 11.29 1.63
CA VAL A 87 -3.03 11.50 3.01
C VAL A 87 -1.86 11.75 3.95
N ASN A 88 -0.80 10.93 3.88
CA ASN A 88 0.38 11.07 4.73
C ASN A 88 1.05 12.44 4.57
N VAL A 89 1.21 12.93 3.33
CA VAL A 89 1.79 14.25 3.08
C VAL A 89 0.87 15.39 3.53
N TYR A 90 -0.44 15.24 3.34
CA TYR A 90 -1.42 16.26 3.69
C TYR A 90 -1.58 16.45 5.21
N VAL A 91 -1.57 15.36 5.98
CA VAL A 91 -1.80 15.37 7.43
C VAL A 91 -0.51 15.67 8.21
N GLY A 92 0.65 15.35 7.63
CA GLY A 92 1.94 15.49 8.31
C GLY A 92 2.28 16.94 8.67
N GLU A 93 2.66 17.17 9.94
CA GLU A 93 3.10 18.49 10.43
C GLU A 93 4.31 19.04 9.65
N HIS A 94 5.15 18.11 9.17
CA HIS A 94 6.29 18.39 8.30
C HIS A 94 6.08 17.71 6.93
N PRO A 95 5.41 18.38 5.97
CA PRO A 95 5.01 17.76 4.70
C PRO A 95 6.22 17.28 3.89
N LEU A 96 7.36 17.98 3.97
CA LEU A 96 8.59 17.59 3.29
C LEU A 96 9.17 16.28 3.85
N VAL A 97 9.18 16.11 5.18
CA VAL A 97 9.63 14.87 5.83
C VAL A 97 8.69 13.71 5.47
N HIS A 98 7.39 13.96 5.47
CA HIS A 98 6.37 12.95 5.12
C HIS A 98 6.44 12.56 3.64
N ALA A 99 6.74 13.51 2.76
CA ALA A 99 6.96 13.26 1.34
C ALA A 99 8.21 12.37 1.12
N ILE A 100 9.33 12.70 1.76
CA ILE A 100 10.56 11.90 1.66
C ILE A 100 10.33 10.49 2.23
N ALA A 101 9.78 10.38 3.44
CA ALA A 101 9.50 9.10 4.08
C ALA A 101 8.52 8.26 3.24
N GLY A 102 7.45 8.89 2.74
CA GLY A 102 6.46 8.25 1.89
C GLY A 102 7.06 7.77 0.56
N ALA A 103 7.97 8.53 -0.05
CA ALA A 103 8.65 8.14 -1.27
C ALA A 103 9.57 6.93 -1.05
N ILE A 104 10.29 6.88 0.07
CA ILE A 104 11.13 5.73 0.45
C ILE A 104 10.27 4.48 0.64
N VAL A 105 9.16 4.59 1.38
CA VAL A 105 8.20 3.47 1.55
C VAL A 105 7.61 3.05 0.20
N GLY A 106 7.28 4.01 -0.66
CA GLY A 106 6.77 3.76 -2.00
C GLY A 106 7.75 2.98 -2.87
N LEU A 107 9.05 3.29 -2.81
CA LEU A 107 10.06 2.51 -3.51
C LEU A 107 10.09 1.07 -3.00
N ILE A 108 10.01 0.84 -1.69
CA ILE A 108 10.00 -0.52 -1.12
C ILE A 108 8.77 -1.31 -1.59
N LEU A 109 7.60 -0.67 -1.66
CA LEU A 109 6.35 -1.33 -2.06
C LEU A 109 6.24 -1.53 -3.59
N LEU A 110 6.62 -0.53 -4.37
CA LEU A 110 6.38 -0.50 -5.81
C LEU A 110 7.54 -1.07 -6.63
N LEU A 111 8.77 -1.09 -6.12
CA LEU A 111 9.91 -1.65 -6.86
C LEU A 111 9.74 -3.15 -7.15
N PRO A 112 9.36 -4.02 -6.19
CA PRO A 112 9.09 -5.42 -6.47
C PRO A 112 7.96 -5.60 -7.49
N LEU A 113 6.93 -4.75 -7.41
CA LEU A 113 5.81 -4.75 -8.34
C LEU A 113 6.22 -4.36 -9.77
N ALA A 114 7.07 -3.33 -9.90
CA ALA A 114 7.61 -2.89 -11.19
C ALA A 114 8.46 -3.98 -11.86
N LEU A 115 9.29 -4.68 -11.08
CA LEU A 115 10.07 -5.82 -11.57
C LEU A 115 9.18 -6.99 -12.01
N ALA A 116 8.06 -7.20 -11.32
CA ALA A 116 7.05 -8.21 -11.63
C ALA A 116 6.04 -7.81 -12.72
N TRP A 117 6.10 -6.58 -13.27
CA TRP A 117 5.02 -6.05 -14.10
C TRP A 117 4.70 -6.90 -15.34
N ARG A 118 5.75 -7.40 -16.01
CA ARG A 118 5.61 -8.25 -17.21
C ARG A 118 4.97 -9.61 -16.92
N SER A 119 4.96 -10.05 -15.67
CA SER A 119 4.38 -11.33 -15.26
C SER A 119 2.94 -11.25 -14.80
N LEU A 120 2.37 -10.05 -14.75
CA LEU A 120 0.97 -9.83 -14.38
C LEU A 120 0.00 -9.90 -15.57
N SER A 121 0.50 -10.21 -16.79
CA SER A 121 -0.30 -10.25 -18.03
C SER A 121 -1.18 -11.48 -18.13
#